data_AF-A0A2G6DLD0-F1
#
_entry.id   AF-A0A2G6DLD0-F1
#
_cell.length_a   1.000
_cell.length_b   1.000
_cell.length_c   1.000
_cell.angle_alpha   90.00
_cell.angle_beta   90.00
_cell.angle_gamma   90.00
#
_symmetry.space_group_name_H-M   'P 1'
#
loop_
_entity.id
_entity.type
_entity.pdbx_description
1 polymer ?
#
loop_
_entity_poly.entity_id
_entity_poly.type
_entity_poly.pdbx_seq_one_letter_code
_entity_poly.pdbx_strand_id
1 'polypeptide(L)'
;MTNPTPQLKELLETFKLKRLENGIETKEIEEELIWGPGWLDAIEDGSVSISMETFFAILKSAKISLADISTHLTSVNAQEPPRNIEAIQSGKNLRIIFKYAKHDAIYNLKNATEEQFESVVKALRDGLAKLVNVNEDQKEAIKTEAVATSFQKAVSYWPHANPSDIWWFVIYRAYLDPFNHPSIFSRLSFEQSWKRTGGWALEEILVRHYSPSLKKKGINLFIAPNERRGQLLSQANVNHRLEADKADVFLTGIIDGEEIFFGIVHVKASFAERRTDDVPMSKALVDAGYVSPLWTMDYKSSPSARPVNKGELGVTKAEKGKDKRSAKRKDIEDDAFFSACFSYNHNTNPTPLNQNSNASIYICGFNNPDSDAFFNFICSSWEHFKKSIRK
;
A
#
# COMPACT_ATOMS: atom_id res chain seq x y z
N MET A 1 6.96 -19.21 6.16
CA MET A 1 8.18 -19.95 5.80
C MET A 1 7.80 -20.79 4.61
N THR A 2 8.34 -20.49 3.43
CA THR A 2 8.14 -21.34 2.26
C THR A 2 8.70 -22.71 2.59
N ASN A 3 7.86 -23.74 2.60
CA ASN A 3 8.34 -25.12 2.78
C ASN A 3 9.47 -25.35 1.77
N PRO A 4 10.62 -25.90 2.19
CA PRO A 4 11.70 -26.20 1.26
C PRO A 4 11.14 -27.11 0.16
N THR A 5 11.60 -26.87 -1.06
CA THR A 5 11.24 -27.75 -2.17
C THR A 5 11.70 -29.17 -1.85
N PRO A 6 11.03 -30.23 -2.34
CA PRO A 6 11.47 -31.60 -2.10
C PRO A 6 12.96 -31.81 -2.37
N GLN A 7 13.49 -31.17 -3.42
CA GLN A 7 14.90 -31.19 -3.79
C GLN A 7 15.79 -30.49 -2.76
N LEU A 8 15.40 -29.30 -2.28
CA LEU A 8 16.15 -28.61 -1.25
C LEU A 8 16.14 -29.40 0.05
N LYS A 9 15.01 -30.02 0.40
CA LYS A 9 14.89 -30.87 1.57
C LYS A 9 15.81 -32.08 1.49
N GLU A 10 15.82 -32.78 0.35
CA GLU A 10 16.72 -33.91 0.10
C GLU A 10 18.20 -33.51 0.16
N LEU A 11 18.54 -32.35 -0.40
CA LEU A 11 19.90 -31.79 -0.34
C LEU A 11 20.34 -31.52 1.11
N LEU A 12 19.48 -30.89 1.91
CA LEU A 12 19.75 -30.54 3.31
C LEU A 12 19.80 -31.78 4.21
N GLU A 13 18.92 -32.76 3.98
CA GLU A 13 18.94 -34.05 4.67
C GLU A 13 20.24 -34.82 4.35
N THR A 14 20.66 -34.85 3.08
CA THR A 14 21.92 -35.48 2.67
C THR A 14 23.13 -34.78 3.29
N PHE A 15 23.13 -33.45 3.30
CA PHE A 15 24.16 -32.66 3.99
C PHE A 15 24.24 -33.01 5.48
N LYS A 16 23.11 -33.05 6.19
CA LYS A 16 23.05 -33.40 7.61
C LYS A 16 23.63 -34.79 7.87
N LEU A 17 23.24 -35.78 7.07
CA LEU A 17 23.77 -37.14 7.19
C LEU A 17 25.30 -37.17 7.01
N LYS A 18 25.81 -36.54 5.97
CA LYS A 18 27.26 -36.46 5.69
C LYS A 18 28.04 -35.75 6.79
N ARG A 19 27.47 -34.69 7.36
CA ARG A 19 28.09 -33.96 8.47
C ARG A 19 28.22 -34.85 9.72
N LEU A 20 27.16 -35.58 10.06
CA LEU A 20 27.16 -36.51 11.19
C LEU A 20 28.12 -37.69 10.95
N GLU A 21 28.21 -38.20 9.71
CA GLU A 21 29.20 -39.21 9.32
C GLU A 21 30.65 -38.73 9.52
N ASN A 22 30.91 -37.43 9.30
CA ASN A 22 32.20 -36.81 9.55
C ASN A 22 32.47 -36.49 11.03
N GLY A 23 31.52 -36.75 11.93
CA GLY A 23 31.65 -36.50 13.37
C GLY A 23 31.61 -35.01 13.77
N ILE A 24 31.08 -34.15 12.90
CA ILE A 24 31.04 -32.70 13.12
C ILE A 24 29.70 -32.33 13.76
N GLU A 25 29.74 -31.75 14.95
CA GLU A 25 28.54 -31.33 15.68
C GLU A 25 28.02 -29.97 15.21
N THR A 26 26.72 -29.71 15.41
CA THR A 26 26.09 -28.43 15.06
C THR A 26 26.82 -27.25 15.70
N LYS A 27 27.16 -27.39 16.98
CA LYS A 27 27.85 -26.36 17.76
C LYS A 27 29.22 -25.98 17.20
N GLU A 28 29.96 -26.93 16.64
CA GLU A 28 31.30 -26.68 16.09
C GLU A 28 31.24 -25.73 14.89
N ILE A 29 30.30 -25.97 13.96
CA ILE A 29 30.08 -25.11 12.80
C ILE A 29 29.55 -23.74 13.23
N GLU A 30 28.61 -23.70 14.18
CA GLU A 30 28.07 -22.44 14.70
C GLU A 30 29.15 -21.60 15.41
N GLU A 31 30.06 -22.20 16.17
CA GLU A 31 31.20 -21.51 16.77
C GLU A 31 32.19 -21.00 15.72
N GLU A 32 32.52 -21.82 14.71
CA GLU A 32 33.44 -21.42 13.62
C GLU A 32 32.87 -20.25 12.80
N LEU A 33 31.57 -20.30 12.47
CA LEU A 33 30.90 -19.28 11.66
C LEU A 33 30.37 -18.08 12.48
N ILE A 34 30.56 -18.09 13.81
CA ILE A 34 30.13 -17.05 14.74
C ILE A 34 28.59 -16.86 14.67
N TRP A 35 27.86 -17.96 14.73
CA TRP A 35 26.40 -17.99 14.72
C TRP A 35 25.83 -18.21 16.12
N GLY A 36 24.59 -17.76 16.31
CA GLY A 36 23.84 -18.11 17.51
C GLY A 36 23.51 -19.61 17.55
N PRO A 37 23.10 -20.15 18.70
CA PRO A 37 22.72 -21.55 18.81
C PRO A 37 21.44 -21.86 18.02
N GLY A 38 21.45 -22.97 17.29
CA GLY A 38 20.28 -23.54 16.59
C GLY A 38 20.04 -23.02 15.18
N TRP A 39 20.95 -22.21 14.63
CA TRP A 39 20.88 -21.76 13.23
C TRP A 39 21.14 -22.92 12.27
N LEU A 40 22.13 -23.77 12.53
CA LEU A 40 22.43 -24.87 11.60
C LEU A 40 21.28 -25.89 11.58
N ASP A 41 20.73 -26.24 12.74
CA ASP A 41 19.58 -27.16 12.81
C ASP A 41 18.37 -26.61 12.03
N ALA A 42 18.11 -25.30 12.14
CA ALA A 42 17.05 -24.60 11.41
C ALA A 42 17.33 -24.47 9.90
N ILE A 43 18.59 -24.51 9.48
CA ILE A 43 18.96 -24.58 8.05
C ILE A 43 18.76 -26.00 7.54
N GLU A 44 19.21 -27.01 8.30
CA GLU A 44 19.12 -28.43 7.92
C GLU A 44 17.69 -28.94 7.83
N ASP A 45 16.78 -28.44 8.66
CA ASP A 45 15.35 -28.75 8.57
C ASP A 45 14.61 -27.91 7.51
N GLY A 46 15.30 -26.94 6.90
CA GLY A 46 14.78 -26.03 5.89
C GLY A 46 13.81 -24.97 6.42
N SER A 47 13.74 -24.75 7.74
CA SER A 47 12.95 -23.67 8.34
C SER A 47 13.55 -22.28 8.09
N VAL A 48 14.87 -22.21 7.83
CA VAL A 48 15.60 -21.00 7.46
C VAL A 48 16.22 -21.13 6.07
N SER A 49 16.01 -20.13 5.22
CA SER A 49 16.71 -19.98 3.95
C SER A 49 18.00 -19.18 4.10
N ILE A 50 19.07 -19.61 3.44
CA ILE A 50 20.37 -18.93 3.43
C ILE A 50 20.83 -18.60 2.01
N SER A 51 21.81 -17.70 1.88
CA SER A 51 22.44 -17.43 0.59
C SER A 51 23.33 -18.61 0.17
N MET A 52 23.66 -18.68 -1.12
CA MET A 52 24.53 -19.73 -1.65
C MET A 52 25.95 -19.61 -1.09
N GLU A 53 26.44 -18.38 -0.87
CA GLU A 53 27.73 -18.12 -0.24
C GLU A 53 27.76 -18.62 1.21
N THR A 54 26.69 -18.37 1.97
CA THR A 54 26.54 -18.92 3.33
C THR A 54 26.54 -20.45 3.29
N PHE A 55 25.82 -21.07 2.35
CA PHE A 55 25.80 -22.52 2.22
C PHE A 55 27.19 -23.09 1.89
N PHE A 56 27.96 -22.44 1.01
CA PHE A 56 29.34 -22.85 0.73
C PHE A 56 30.28 -22.68 1.94
N ALA A 57 30.07 -21.67 2.78
CA ALA A 57 30.82 -21.53 4.03
C ALA A 57 30.53 -22.69 5.00
N ILE A 58 29.26 -23.09 5.13
CA ILE A 58 28.86 -24.27 5.92
C ILE A 58 29.52 -25.54 5.36
N LEU A 59 29.44 -25.76 4.05
CA LEU A 59 30.03 -26.94 3.40
C LEU A 59 31.54 -27.02 3.66
N LYS A 60 32.24 -25.89 3.57
CA LYS A 60 33.67 -25.79 3.87
C LYS A 60 33.98 -26.13 5.34
N SER A 61 33.24 -25.57 6.29
CA SER A 61 33.39 -25.85 7.73
C SER A 61 33.12 -27.33 8.03
N ALA A 62 32.09 -27.92 7.41
CA ALA A 62 31.76 -29.33 7.52
C ALA A 62 32.70 -30.28 6.75
N LYS A 63 33.67 -29.75 5.99
CA LYS A 63 34.57 -30.52 5.12
C LYS A 63 33.81 -31.41 4.12
N ILE A 64 32.68 -30.92 3.62
CA ILE A 64 31.81 -31.58 2.64
C ILE A 64 31.86 -30.79 1.33
N SER A 65 31.99 -31.48 0.19
CA SER A 65 31.90 -30.85 -1.12
C SER A 65 30.46 -30.85 -1.64
N LEU A 66 30.14 -29.95 -2.58
CA LEU A 66 28.83 -29.96 -3.23
C LEU A 66 28.58 -31.28 -3.99
N ALA A 67 29.63 -31.92 -4.50
CA ALA A 67 29.53 -33.21 -5.18
C ALA A 67 29.02 -34.31 -4.23
N ASP A 68 29.43 -34.28 -2.96
CA ASP A 68 29.06 -35.29 -1.96
C ASP A 68 27.56 -35.29 -1.64
N ILE A 69 26.88 -34.17 -1.89
CA ILE A 69 25.46 -33.97 -1.55
C ILE A 69 24.54 -33.83 -2.77
N SER A 70 25.09 -33.69 -3.99
CA SER A 70 24.31 -33.47 -5.21
C SER A 70 24.07 -34.73 -6.05
N THR A 71 24.73 -35.84 -5.72
CA THR A 71 24.62 -37.13 -6.43
C THR A 71 23.20 -37.71 -6.45
N HIS A 72 22.32 -37.27 -5.54
CA HIS A 72 20.95 -37.77 -5.40
C HIS A 72 19.88 -36.85 -6.00
N LEU A 73 20.24 -35.69 -6.56
CA LEU A 73 19.26 -34.76 -7.16
C LEU A 73 18.73 -35.32 -8.49
N THR A 74 17.76 -36.22 -8.42
CA THR A 74 17.11 -36.82 -9.59
C THR A 74 16.07 -35.88 -10.16
N SER A 75 16.36 -35.31 -11.34
CA SER A 75 15.49 -34.47 -12.17
C SER A 75 15.10 -33.09 -11.58
N VAL A 76 15.60 -32.04 -12.25
CA VAL A 76 15.15 -30.66 -12.05
C VAL A 76 13.92 -30.44 -12.90
N ASN A 77 12.73 -30.56 -12.32
CA ASN A 77 11.58 -29.90 -12.92
C ASN A 77 11.88 -28.40 -12.91
N ALA A 78 11.65 -27.70 -14.03
CA ALA A 78 11.83 -26.26 -14.12
C ALA A 78 10.96 -25.58 -13.05
N GLN A 79 11.58 -25.23 -11.92
CA GLN A 79 10.93 -24.49 -10.87
C GLN A 79 11.06 -23.01 -11.19
N GLU A 80 9.92 -22.33 -11.16
CA GLU A 80 9.92 -20.87 -11.20
C GLU A 80 10.64 -20.31 -9.97
N PRO A 81 11.34 -19.17 -10.12
CA PRO A 81 12.02 -18.55 -9.00
C PRO A 81 11.00 -18.18 -7.92
N PRO A 82 11.32 -18.39 -6.63
CA PRO A 82 10.40 -18.09 -5.54
C PRO A 82 10.07 -16.59 -5.53
N ARG A 83 8.78 -16.28 -5.66
CA ARG A 83 8.25 -14.90 -5.62
C ARG A 83 7.81 -14.55 -4.20
N ASN A 84 7.85 -13.27 -3.86
CA ASN A 84 7.30 -12.80 -2.56
C ASN A 84 5.77 -12.72 -2.55
N ILE A 85 5.18 -12.74 -3.74
CA ILE A 85 3.74 -12.80 -3.97
C ILE A 85 3.49 -13.77 -5.12
N GLU A 86 2.52 -14.66 -4.94
CA GLU A 86 2.12 -15.64 -5.94
C GLU A 86 0.59 -15.73 -5.97
N ALA A 87 0.02 -16.14 -7.09
CA ALA A 87 -1.41 -16.29 -7.25
C ALA A 87 -1.74 -17.68 -7.80
N ILE A 88 -2.66 -18.38 -7.14
CA ILE A 88 -3.09 -19.71 -7.53
C ILE A 88 -4.58 -19.69 -7.84
N GLN A 89 -4.95 -20.11 -9.04
CA GLN A 89 -6.36 -20.23 -9.43
C GLN A 89 -7.08 -21.24 -8.52
N SER A 90 -8.23 -20.85 -7.98
CA SER A 90 -9.07 -21.67 -7.10
C SER A 90 -10.54 -21.56 -7.50
N GLY A 91 -10.92 -22.34 -8.52
CA GLY A 91 -12.25 -22.23 -9.14
C GLY A 91 -12.41 -20.87 -9.83
N LYS A 92 -13.46 -20.11 -9.49
CA LYS A 92 -13.67 -18.74 -9.99
C LYS A 92 -12.91 -17.67 -9.22
N ASN A 93 -12.19 -18.05 -8.16
CA ASN A 93 -11.49 -17.11 -7.29
C ASN A 93 -9.99 -17.30 -7.45
N LEU A 94 -9.24 -16.30 -7.03
CA LEU A 94 -7.79 -16.31 -6.99
C LEU A 94 -7.31 -16.33 -5.54
N ARG A 95 -6.41 -17.25 -5.21
CA ARG A 95 -5.73 -17.28 -3.92
C ARG A 95 -4.39 -16.59 -4.07
N ILE A 96 -4.24 -15.43 -3.47
CA ILE A 96 -2.98 -14.66 -3.48
C ILE A 96 -2.23 -14.99 -2.19
N ILE A 97 -1.02 -15.53 -2.34
CA ILE A 97 -0.17 -15.98 -1.24
C ILE A 97 1.01 -15.02 -1.14
N PHE A 98 1.34 -14.58 0.08
CA PHE A 98 2.47 -13.69 0.33
C PHE A 98 2.99 -13.83 1.75
N LYS A 99 4.25 -13.45 1.96
CA LYS A 99 4.84 -13.39 3.31
C LYS A 99 4.26 -12.21 4.10
N TYR A 100 3.81 -12.48 5.32
CA TYR A 100 3.35 -11.45 6.24
C TYR A 100 3.74 -11.74 7.70
N ALA A 101 4.80 -11.07 8.15
CA ALA A 101 5.51 -11.40 9.38
C ALA A 101 5.88 -12.90 9.39
N LYS A 102 5.45 -13.67 10.40
CA LYS A 102 5.71 -15.10 10.52
C LYS A 102 4.77 -16.01 9.72
N HIS A 103 3.85 -15.44 8.94
CA HIS A 103 2.82 -16.19 8.23
C HIS A 103 3.06 -16.19 6.71
N ASP A 104 2.75 -17.30 6.06
CA ASP A 104 2.45 -17.33 4.63
C ASP A 104 0.94 -17.07 4.51
N ALA A 105 0.62 -15.79 4.31
CA ALA A 105 -0.74 -15.30 4.34
C ALA A 105 -1.44 -15.59 3.01
N ILE A 106 -2.74 -15.90 3.09
CA ILE A 106 -3.60 -16.11 1.93
C ILE A 106 -4.70 -15.05 1.93
N TYR A 107 -4.79 -14.30 0.85
CA TYR A 107 -5.90 -13.42 0.52
C TYR A 107 -6.71 -14.02 -0.64
N ASN A 108 -8.02 -14.13 -0.46
CA ASN A 108 -8.91 -14.70 -1.48
C ASN A 108 -9.59 -13.58 -2.25
N LEU A 109 -9.20 -13.41 -3.52
CA LEU A 109 -9.82 -12.45 -4.42
C LEU A 109 -10.90 -13.15 -5.24
N LYS A 110 -12.15 -12.73 -5.06
CA LYS A 110 -13.29 -13.35 -5.73
C LYS A 110 -13.34 -12.98 -7.22
N ASN A 111 -13.87 -13.86 -8.07
CA ASN A 111 -14.10 -13.60 -9.50
C ASN A 111 -12.87 -13.00 -10.20
N ALA A 112 -11.71 -13.61 -9.99
CA ALA A 112 -10.43 -13.16 -10.50
C ALA A 112 -9.68 -14.33 -11.13
N THR A 113 -8.89 -14.04 -12.16
CA THR A 113 -8.05 -15.01 -12.84
C THR A 113 -6.57 -14.75 -12.61
N GLU A 114 -5.77 -15.81 -12.74
CA GLU A 114 -4.30 -15.73 -12.71
C GLU A 114 -3.77 -14.77 -13.79
N GLU A 115 -4.29 -14.86 -15.01
CA GLU A 115 -3.94 -13.96 -16.12
C GLU A 115 -4.17 -12.47 -15.77
N GLN A 116 -5.28 -12.14 -15.11
CA GLN A 116 -5.54 -10.76 -14.66
C GLN A 116 -4.50 -10.31 -13.64
N PHE A 117 -4.14 -11.19 -12.69
CA PHE A 117 -3.13 -10.90 -11.67
C PHE A 117 -1.76 -10.70 -12.29
N GLU A 118 -1.32 -11.60 -13.17
CA GLU A 118 -0.07 -11.46 -13.91
C GLU A 118 -0.04 -10.16 -14.73
N SER A 119 -1.15 -9.81 -15.37
CA SER A 119 -1.30 -8.58 -16.15
C SER A 119 -1.16 -7.32 -15.28
N VAL A 120 -1.61 -7.35 -14.02
CA VAL A 120 -1.45 -6.28 -13.02
C VAL A 120 -0.01 -6.19 -12.53
N VAL A 121 0.60 -7.31 -12.15
CA VAL A 121 2.00 -7.37 -11.67
C VAL A 121 2.97 -6.99 -12.78
N LYS A 122 2.71 -7.43 -14.01
CA LYS A 122 3.51 -7.08 -15.20
C LYS A 122 3.44 -5.58 -15.48
N ALA A 123 2.27 -4.94 -15.34
CA ALA A 123 2.16 -3.49 -15.50
C ALA A 123 3.04 -2.74 -14.49
N LEU A 124 3.10 -3.21 -13.24
CA LEU A 124 4.00 -2.66 -12.22
C LEU A 124 5.47 -2.85 -12.62
N ARG A 125 5.87 -4.10 -12.92
CA ARG A 125 7.25 -4.46 -13.30
C ARG A 125 7.72 -3.67 -14.52
N ASP A 126 6.92 -3.61 -15.58
CA ASP A 126 7.28 -2.92 -16.82
C ASP A 126 7.38 -1.41 -16.63
N GLY A 127 6.57 -0.84 -15.72
CA GLY A 127 6.71 0.53 -15.28
C GLY A 127 8.03 0.77 -14.53
N LEU A 128 8.36 -0.10 -13.57
CA LEU A 128 9.58 -0.03 -12.76
C LEU A 128 10.86 -0.30 -13.58
N ALA A 129 10.77 -1.09 -14.65
CA ALA A 129 11.89 -1.37 -15.55
C ALA A 129 12.48 -0.09 -16.17
N LYS A 130 11.70 0.98 -16.28
CA LYS A 130 12.15 2.29 -16.78
C LYS A 130 13.20 2.95 -15.87
N LEU A 131 13.39 2.46 -14.64
CA LEU A 131 14.39 2.99 -13.70
C LEU A 131 15.85 2.74 -14.10
N VAL A 132 16.13 1.87 -15.08
CA VAL A 132 17.51 1.47 -15.43
C VAL A 132 18.33 2.59 -16.07
N ASN A 133 17.70 3.56 -16.74
CA ASN A 133 18.39 4.55 -17.58
C ASN A 133 17.94 6.00 -17.33
N VAL A 134 17.69 6.36 -16.07
CA VAL A 134 17.09 7.66 -15.73
C VAL A 134 17.83 8.37 -14.61
N ASN A 135 17.75 9.70 -14.63
CA ASN A 135 18.31 10.55 -13.58
C ASN A 135 17.56 10.35 -12.26
N GLU A 136 18.22 10.62 -11.13
CA GLU A 136 17.62 10.48 -9.78
C GLU A 136 16.28 11.21 -9.66
N ASP A 137 16.20 12.42 -10.21
CA ASP A 137 15.00 13.28 -10.15
C ASP A 137 13.76 12.65 -10.82
N GLN A 138 13.95 11.69 -11.74
CA GLN A 138 12.86 11.02 -12.44
C GLN A 138 12.42 9.72 -11.78
N LYS A 139 13.24 9.15 -10.90
CA LYS A 139 12.97 7.82 -10.30
C LYS A 139 11.70 7.81 -9.47
N GLU A 140 11.44 8.90 -8.77
CA GLU A 140 10.25 9.08 -7.96
C GLU A 140 8.99 9.09 -8.81
N ALA A 141 8.97 9.90 -9.87
CA ALA A 141 7.87 9.96 -10.82
C ALA A 141 7.61 8.60 -11.49
N ILE A 142 8.67 7.87 -11.89
CA ILE A 142 8.54 6.54 -12.51
C ILE A 142 7.93 5.52 -11.55
N LYS A 143 8.37 5.51 -10.29
CA LYS A 143 7.83 4.62 -9.25
C LYS A 143 6.35 4.93 -8.99
N THR A 144 6.01 6.22 -8.84
CA THR A 144 4.65 6.70 -8.65
C THR A 144 3.76 6.27 -9.82
N GLU A 145 4.21 6.50 -11.07
CA GLU A 145 3.51 6.13 -12.29
C GLU A 145 3.25 4.61 -12.38
N ALA A 146 4.27 3.81 -12.10
CA ALA A 146 4.17 2.35 -12.18
C ALA A 146 3.14 1.80 -11.18
N VAL A 147 3.14 2.32 -9.95
CA VAL A 147 2.17 1.95 -8.91
C VAL A 147 0.76 2.41 -9.28
N ALA A 148 0.60 3.66 -9.71
CA ALA A 148 -0.69 4.22 -10.11
C ALA A 148 -1.31 3.43 -11.28
N THR A 149 -0.53 3.17 -12.34
CA THR A 149 -0.96 2.38 -13.50
C THR A 149 -1.35 0.96 -13.11
N SER A 150 -0.54 0.28 -12.29
CA SER A 150 -0.84 -1.07 -11.85
C SER A 150 -2.13 -1.13 -11.00
N PHE A 151 -2.33 -0.17 -10.09
CA PHE A 151 -3.55 -0.08 -9.30
C PHE A 151 -4.79 0.19 -10.16
N GLN A 152 -4.72 1.15 -11.09
CA GLN A 152 -5.82 1.45 -12.01
C GLN A 152 -6.23 0.24 -12.85
N LYS A 153 -5.25 -0.55 -13.29
CA LYS A 153 -5.47 -1.81 -14.01
C LYS A 153 -6.12 -2.87 -13.10
N ALA A 154 -5.72 -2.93 -11.83
CA ALA A 154 -6.31 -3.85 -10.88
C ALA A 154 -7.78 -3.54 -10.59
N VAL A 155 -8.13 -2.28 -10.34
CA VAL A 155 -9.53 -1.90 -10.08
C VAL A 155 -10.41 -1.99 -11.33
N SER A 156 -9.85 -1.92 -12.54
CA SER A 156 -10.62 -2.15 -13.77
C SER A 156 -10.91 -3.64 -14.02
N TYR A 157 -10.01 -4.54 -13.63
CA TYR A 157 -10.28 -5.99 -13.66
C TYR A 157 -11.19 -6.46 -12.53
N TRP A 158 -11.07 -5.84 -11.35
CA TRP A 158 -11.78 -6.27 -10.14
C TRP A 158 -12.62 -5.15 -9.51
N PRO A 159 -13.62 -4.59 -10.25
CA PRO A 159 -14.45 -3.48 -9.77
C PRO A 159 -15.29 -3.85 -8.53
N HIS A 160 -15.56 -5.14 -8.31
CA HIS A 160 -16.30 -5.62 -7.15
C HIS A 160 -15.43 -5.80 -5.89
N ALA A 161 -14.11 -5.81 -6.04
CA ALA A 161 -13.21 -6.04 -4.92
C ALA A 161 -13.04 -4.77 -4.08
N ASN A 162 -12.69 -4.95 -2.81
CA ASN A 162 -12.37 -3.85 -1.91
C ASN A 162 -11.09 -3.13 -2.40
N PRO A 163 -11.13 -1.86 -2.79
CA PRO A 163 -9.95 -1.17 -3.33
C PRO A 163 -8.80 -1.12 -2.34
N SER A 164 -9.09 -0.96 -1.04
CA SER A 164 -8.09 -1.04 0.02
C SER A 164 -7.39 -2.39 0.10
N ASP A 165 -8.10 -3.50 -0.16
CA ASP A 165 -7.51 -4.83 -0.20
C ASP A 165 -6.64 -5.02 -1.45
N ILE A 166 -7.06 -4.49 -2.60
CA ILE A 166 -6.21 -4.46 -3.80
C ILE A 166 -4.91 -3.69 -3.51
N TRP A 167 -5.03 -2.49 -2.93
CA TRP A 167 -3.88 -1.66 -2.58
C TRP A 167 -2.91 -2.40 -1.64
N TRP A 168 -3.43 -3.02 -0.58
CA TRP A 168 -2.63 -3.57 0.51
C TRP A 168 -2.15 -5.02 0.29
N PHE A 169 -2.99 -5.90 -0.27
CA PHE A 169 -2.67 -7.31 -0.45
C PHE A 169 -2.16 -7.65 -1.84
N VAL A 170 -2.35 -6.78 -2.84
CA VAL A 170 -1.88 -7.00 -4.21
C VAL A 170 -0.76 -6.02 -4.56
N ILE A 171 -1.06 -4.73 -4.65
CA ILE A 171 -0.11 -3.73 -5.18
C ILE A 171 1.09 -3.55 -4.25
N TYR A 172 0.87 -3.34 -2.96
CA TYR A 172 1.96 -3.25 -1.98
C TYR A 172 2.84 -4.51 -1.99
N ARG A 173 2.22 -5.70 -1.99
CA ARG A 173 2.95 -6.98 -1.97
C ARG A 173 3.75 -7.22 -3.25
N ALA A 174 3.18 -6.88 -4.40
CA ALA A 174 3.89 -6.89 -5.68
C ALA A 174 5.04 -5.88 -5.69
N TYR A 175 4.87 -4.70 -5.10
CA TYR A 175 5.95 -3.72 -4.99
C TYR A 175 7.09 -4.20 -4.08
N LEU A 176 6.81 -4.99 -3.05
CA LEU A 176 7.85 -5.57 -2.19
C LEU A 176 8.58 -6.78 -2.78
N ASP A 177 8.12 -7.28 -3.92
CA ASP A 177 8.79 -8.39 -4.59
C ASP A 177 10.03 -7.86 -5.34
N PRO A 178 11.27 -8.27 -4.94
CA PRO A 178 12.50 -7.78 -5.56
C PRO A 178 12.57 -8.06 -7.06
N PHE A 179 11.91 -9.12 -7.54
CA PHE A 179 11.92 -9.48 -8.96
C PHE A 179 11.00 -8.60 -9.82
N ASN A 180 10.24 -7.69 -9.22
CA ASN A 180 9.53 -6.64 -9.96
C ASN A 180 10.37 -5.38 -10.16
N HIS A 181 11.56 -5.30 -9.55
CA HIS A 181 12.49 -4.17 -9.68
C HIS A 181 13.70 -4.55 -10.52
N PRO A 182 14.35 -3.57 -11.18
CA PRO A 182 15.65 -3.80 -11.77
C PRO A 182 16.69 -4.28 -10.74
N SER A 183 17.54 -5.22 -11.16
CA SER A 183 18.53 -5.88 -10.28
C SER A 183 19.50 -4.90 -9.61
N ILE A 184 19.77 -3.74 -10.22
CA ILE A 184 20.59 -2.66 -9.63
C ILE A 184 20.02 -2.14 -8.29
N PHE A 185 18.73 -2.36 -8.02
CA PHE A 185 18.07 -1.99 -6.76
C PHE A 185 17.88 -3.15 -5.78
N SER A 186 18.39 -4.35 -6.09
CA SER A 186 18.18 -5.58 -5.30
C SER A 186 18.63 -5.47 -3.83
N ARG A 187 19.53 -4.54 -3.51
CA ARG A 187 20.03 -4.29 -2.15
C ARG A 187 19.23 -3.25 -1.36
N LEU A 188 18.21 -2.62 -1.97
CA LEU A 188 17.41 -1.60 -1.31
C LEU A 188 16.25 -2.22 -0.51
N SER A 189 15.84 -1.57 0.58
CA SER A 189 14.58 -1.92 1.25
C SER A 189 13.40 -1.31 0.49
N PHE A 190 12.63 -2.18 -0.16
CA PHE A 190 11.40 -1.77 -0.86
C PHE A 190 10.30 -1.30 0.10
N GLU A 191 10.30 -1.73 1.36
CA GLU A 191 9.39 -1.23 2.39
C GLU A 191 9.63 0.25 2.70
N GLN A 192 10.89 0.67 2.83
CA GLN A 192 11.21 2.08 3.02
C GLN A 192 10.91 2.89 1.76
N SER A 193 11.22 2.34 0.58
CA SER A 193 10.86 2.99 -0.68
C SER A 193 9.35 3.17 -0.83
N TRP A 194 8.55 2.19 -0.40
CA TRP A 194 7.09 2.24 -0.47
C TRP A 194 6.50 3.36 0.38
N LYS A 195 7.08 3.68 1.55
CA LYS A 195 6.55 4.73 2.43
C LYS A 195 6.40 6.10 1.75
N ARG A 196 7.22 6.37 0.73
CA ARG A 196 7.17 7.60 -0.07
C ARG A 196 6.40 7.40 -1.36
N THR A 197 6.77 6.38 -2.14
CA THR A 197 6.11 6.06 -3.42
C THR A 197 4.61 5.79 -3.27
N GLY A 198 4.19 5.06 -2.24
CA GLY A 198 2.79 4.72 -2.03
C GLY A 198 1.91 5.94 -1.72
N GLY A 199 2.45 6.96 -1.05
CA GLY A 199 1.72 8.21 -0.78
C GLY A 199 1.43 8.97 -2.08
N TRP A 200 2.48 9.27 -2.84
CA TRP A 200 2.36 9.99 -4.10
C TRP A 200 1.55 9.24 -5.16
N ALA A 201 1.67 7.91 -5.20
CA ALA A 201 0.86 7.12 -6.12
C ALA A 201 -0.63 7.22 -5.79
N LEU A 202 -1.02 7.34 -4.52
CA LEU A 202 -2.43 7.56 -4.17
C LEU A 202 -2.93 8.94 -4.58
N GLU A 203 -2.12 9.98 -4.42
CA GLU A 203 -2.45 11.33 -4.90
C GLU A 203 -2.70 11.31 -6.41
N GLU A 204 -1.81 10.65 -7.16
CA GLU A 204 -1.92 10.51 -8.61
C GLU A 204 -3.15 9.68 -9.02
N ILE A 205 -3.44 8.58 -8.32
CA ILE A 205 -4.63 7.75 -8.53
C ILE A 205 -5.91 8.58 -8.33
N LEU A 206 -5.99 9.36 -7.24
CA LEU A 206 -7.13 10.21 -6.94
C LEU A 206 -7.36 11.23 -8.07
N VAL A 207 -6.30 11.94 -8.48
CA VAL A 207 -6.38 12.94 -9.56
C VAL A 207 -6.83 12.30 -10.86
N ARG A 208 -6.21 11.19 -11.28
CA ARG A 208 -6.61 10.50 -12.52
C ARG A 208 -8.06 10.02 -12.49
N HIS A 209 -8.52 9.55 -11.32
CA HIS A 209 -9.85 9.01 -11.19
C HIS A 209 -10.93 10.10 -11.28
N TYR A 210 -10.77 11.22 -10.56
CA TYR A 210 -11.82 12.24 -10.44
C TYR A 210 -11.66 13.47 -11.32
N SER A 211 -10.43 13.88 -11.66
CA SER A 211 -10.19 15.15 -12.36
C SER A 211 -10.96 15.25 -13.68
N PRO A 212 -11.03 14.21 -14.55
CA PRO A 212 -11.83 14.29 -15.78
C PRO A 212 -13.32 14.57 -15.54
N SER A 213 -13.91 13.98 -14.50
CA SER A 213 -15.32 14.16 -14.16
C SER A 213 -15.58 15.52 -13.51
N LEU A 214 -14.73 15.93 -12.58
CA LEU A 214 -14.84 17.23 -11.89
C LEU A 214 -14.63 18.40 -12.84
N LYS A 215 -13.73 18.25 -13.83
CA LYS A 215 -13.47 19.28 -14.85
C LYS A 215 -14.72 19.62 -15.66
N LYS A 216 -15.60 18.64 -15.91
CA LYS A 216 -16.91 18.87 -16.57
C LYS A 216 -17.85 19.75 -15.74
N LYS A 217 -17.59 19.92 -14.45
CA LYS A 217 -18.31 20.79 -13.52
C LYS A 217 -17.57 22.11 -13.23
N GLY A 218 -16.49 22.39 -13.97
CA GLY A 218 -15.67 23.59 -13.78
C GLY A 218 -14.80 23.54 -12.52
N ILE A 219 -14.51 22.35 -12.01
CA ILE A 219 -13.68 22.12 -10.82
C ILE A 219 -12.39 21.42 -11.27
N ASN A 220 -11.24 21.97 -10.89
CA ASN A 220 -9.95 21.34 -11.07
C ASN A 220 -9.54 20.61 -9.79
N LEU A 221 -9.08 19.37 -9.95
CA LEU A 221 -8.44 18.56 -8.92
C LEU A 221 -7.05 18.17 -9.45
N PHE A 222 -5.98 18.58 -8.78
CA PHE A 222 -4.61 18.37 -9.26
C PHE A 222 -3.56 18.44 -8.14
N ILE A 223 -2.41 17.80 -8.37
CA ILE A 223 -1.20 17.98 -7.54
C ILE A 223 -0.50 19.24 -8.03
N ALA A 224 -0.39 20.26 -7.18
CA ALA A 224 0.25 21.53 -7.57
C ALA A 224 1.78 21.42 -7.54
N PRO A 225 2.50 21.95 -8.57
CA PRO A 225 3.94 22.14 -8.51
C PRO A 225 4.36 23.03 -7.34
N ASN A 226 5.56 22.82 -6.82
CA ASN A 226 6.05 23.50 -5.61
C ASN A 226 5.94 25.03 -5.70
N GLU A 227 6.29 25.63 -6.84
CA GLU A 227 6.21 27.08 -7.05
C GLU A 227 4.78 27.65 -6.97
N ARG A 228 3.76 26.85 -7.27
CA ARG A 228 2.35 27.28 -7.34
C ARG A 228 1.60 27.09 -6.03
N ARG A 229 2.07 26.19 -5.16
CA ARG A 229 1.40 25.86 -3.88
C ARG A 229 1.21 27.10 -3.00
N GLY A 230 2.27 27.90 -2.81
CA GLY A 230 2.20 29.12 -1.99
C GLY A 230 1.24 30.16 -2.56
N GLN A 231 1.20 30.32 -3.89
CA GLN A 231 0.30 31.25 -4.57
C GLN A 231 -1.17 30.85 -4.35
N LEU A 232 -1.51 29.58 -4.56
CA LEU A 232 -2.87 29.08 -4.33
C LEU A 232 -3.29 29.23 -2.86
N LEU A 233 -2.41 28.85 -1.93
CA LEU A 233 -2.68 28.98 -0.49
C LEU A 233 -2.83 30.43 -0.04
N SER A 234 -2.15 31.38 -0.67
CA SER A 234 -2.30 32.81 -0.34
C SER A 234 -3.67 33.39 -0.71
N GLN A 235 -4.43 32.71 -1.57
CA GLN A 235 -5.84 33.06 -1.83
C GLN A 235 -6.74 32.70 -0.64
N ALA A 236 -6.27 31.84 0.27
CA ALA A 236 -7.01 31.46 1.46
C ALA A 236 -6.93 32.59 2.50
N ASN A 237 -8.07 33.20 2.85
CA ASN A 237 -8.12 34.25 3.87
C ASN A 237 -8.16 33.64 5.29
N VAL A 238 -7.06 33.00 5.69
CA VAL A 238 -6.94 32.26 6.94
C VAL A 238 -5.92 32.94 7.85
N ASN A 239 -6.26 33.17 9.11
CA ASN A 239 -5.39 33.82 10.11
C ASN A 239 -4.26 32.90 10.63
N HIS A 240 -3.97 31.81 9.93
CA HIS A 240 -2.96 30.81 10.29
C HIS A 240 -2.02 30.56 9.12
N ARG A 241 -0.75 30.30 9.43
CA ARG A 241 0.22 29.88 8.42
C ARG A 241 -0.14 28.49 7.90
N LEU A 242 -0.42 28.40 6.61
CA LEU A 242 -0.65 27.14 5.91
C LEU A 242 0.69 26.57 5.41
N GLU A 243 1.03 25.36 5.83
CA GLU A 243 2.26 24.66 5.44
C GLU A 243 2.13 24.02 4.06
N ALA A 244 2.66 24.66 3.01
CA ALA A 244 2.47 24.23 1.62
C ALA A 244 2.89 22.78 1.30
N ASP A 245 3.83 22.22 2.06
CA ASP A 245 4.28 20.83 1.96
C ASP A 245 3.28 19.81 2.51
N LYS A 246 2.31 20.24 3.34
CA LYS A 246 1.22 19.40 3.86
C LYS A 246 0.01 19.32 2.94
N ALA A 247 -0.04 20.14 1.89
CA ALA A 247 -1.10 20.09 0.90
C ALA A 247 -0.80 18.97 -0.11
N ASP A 248 -1.62 17.92 -0.09
CA ASP A 248 -1.48 16.77 -1.00
C ASP A 248 -2.08 17.10 -2.38
N VAL A 249 -3.39 17.36 -2.46
CA VAL A 249 -4.11 17.65 -3.72
C VAL A 249 -4.96 18.91 -3.61
N PHE A 250 -4.85 19.80 -4.60
CA PHE A 250 -5.54 21.10 -4.62
C PHE A 250 -6.88 21.04 -5.34
N LEU A 251 -7.83 21.85 -4.84
CA LEU A 251 -9.13 22.09 -5.44
C LEU A 251 -9.23 23.57 -5.84
N THR A 252 -9.43 23.81 -7.14
CA THR A 252 -9.74 25.14 -7.67
C THR A 252 -10.99 25.08 -8.54
N GLY A 253 -11.65 26.22 -8.72
CA GLY A 253 -12.74 26.36 -9.67
C GLY A 253 -12.68 27.72 -10.37
N ILE A 254 -13.50 27.91 -11.39
CA ILE A 254 -13.50 29.17 -12.17
C ILE A 254 -14.68 30.04 -11.75
N ILE A 255 -14.40 31.29 -11.37
CA ILE A 255 -15.41 32.34 -11.13
C ILE A 255 -15.02 33.55 -11.98
N ASP A 256 -15.91 33.97 -12.87
CA ASP A 256 -15.75 35.18 -13.70
C ASP A 256 -14.42 35.22 -14.49
N GLY A 257 -13.93 34.05 -14.91
CA GLY A 257 -12.69 33.88 -15.67
C GLY A 257 -11.44 33.67 -14.81
N GLU A 258 -11.52 33.88 -13.50
CA GLU A 258 -10.42 33.72 -12.56
C GLU A 258 -10.45 32.34 -11.90
N GLU A 259 -9.26 31.78 -11.66
CA GLU A 259 -9.12 30.53 -10.93
C GLU A 259 -9.05 30.79 -9.42
N ILE A 260 -10.03 30.23 -8.71
CA ILE A 260 -10.24 30.44 -7.29
C ILE A 260 -9.95 29.14 -6.54
N PHE A 261 -9.02 29.19 -5.61
CA PHE A 261 -8.78 28.16 -4.61
C PHE A 261 -9.97 28.04 -3.66
N PHE A 262 -10.48 26.83 -3.48
CA PHE A 262 -11.56 26.58 -2.53
C PHE A 262 -11.32 25.39 -1.60
N GLY A 263 -10.21 24.67 -1.75
CA GLY A 263 -9.91 23.57 -0.83
C GLY A 263 -8.68 22.73 -1.14
N ILE A 264 -8.40 21.81 -0.22
CA ILE A 264 -7.35 20.79 -0.32
C ILE A 264 -7.93 19.45 0.07
N VAL A 265 -7.61 18.41 -0.69
CA VAL A 265 -7.87 17.02 -0.31
C VAL A 265 -6.62 16.45 0.34
N HIS A 266 -6.74 15.99 1.58
CA HIS A 266 -5.69 15.26 2.29
C HIS A 266 -5.74 13.80 1.88
N VAL A 267 -4.66 13.23 1.38
CA VAL A 267 -4.64 11.89 0.76
C VAL A 267 -3.78 10.97 1.59
N LYS A 268 -4.38 10.01 2.30
CA LYS A 268 -3.64 9.12 3.21
C LYS A 268 -3.93 7.66 2.93
N ALA A 269 -2.87 6.89 2.75
CA ALA A 269 -2.97 5.45 2.56
C ALA A 269 -3.50 4.74 3.82
N SER A 270 -3.02 5.16 5.00
CA SER A 270 -3.47 4.70 6.32
C SER A 270 -3.43 5.89 7.28
N PHE A 271 -4.11 5.81 8.43
CA PHE A 271 -4.20 6.91 9.37
C PHE A 271 -2.95 7.05 10.23
N ALA A 272 -2.38 5.93 10.70
CA ALA A 272 -1.24 5.89 11.64
C ALA A 272 -1.30 6.98 12.75
N GLU A 273 -0.17 7.38 13.33
CA GLU A 273 -0.10 8.63 14.13
C GLU A 273 -0.15 9.90 13.26
N ARG A 274 0.16 9.79 11.97
CA ARG A 274 0.45 10.92 11.05
C ARG A 274 -0.71 11.88 10.79
N ARG A 275 -1.96 11.49 11.06
CA ARG A 275 -3.11 12.38 10.88
C ARG A 275 -3.01 13.67 11.71
N THR A 276 -2.26 13.68 12.80
CA THR A 276 -2.06 14.89 13.62
C THR A 276 -1.29 15.99 12.87
N ASP A 277 -0.53 15.63 11.84
CA ASP A 277 0.25 16.58 11.06
C ASP A 277 -0.64 17.41 10.12
N ASP A 278 -1.74 16.82 9.65
CA ASP A 278 -2.65 17.48 8.69
C ASP A 278 -3.77 18.26 9.39
N VAL A 279 -4.09 17.91 10.64
CA VAL A 279 -5.17 18.51 11.44
C VAL A 279 -5.06 20.04 11.55
N PRO A 280 -3.90 20.64 11.87
CA PRO A 280 -3.80 22.09 11.99
C PRO A 280 -4.19 22.83 10.71
N MET A 281 -3.70 22.36 9.55
CA MET A 281 -4.05 22.95 8.25
C MET A 281 -5.53 22.74 7.94
N SER A 282 -6.01 21.50 8.07
CA SER A 282 -7.39 21.16 7.70
C SER A 282 -8.40 21.93 8.54
N LYS A 283 -8.17 22.01 9.86
CA LYS A 283 -9.03 22.77 10.77
C LYS A 283 -9.07 24.26 10.43
N ALA A 284 -7.90 24.85 10.14
CA ALA A 284 -7.82 26.26 9.77
C ALA A 284 -8.59 26.57 8.46
N LEU A 285 -8.54 25.66 7.49
CA LEU A 285 -9.32 25.77 6.25
C LEU A 285 -10.82 25.62 6.50
N VAL A 286 -11.23 24.57 7.24
CA VAL A 286 -12.64 24.30 7.57
C VAL A 286 -13.27 25.46 8.33
N ASP A 287 -12.58 26.00 9.34
CA ASP A 287 -13.06 27.14 10.13
C ASP A 287 -13.24 28.41 9.30
N ALA A 288 -12.42 28.58 8.25
CA ALA A 288 -12.53 29.68 7.30
C ALA A 288 -13.52 29.40 6.15
N GLY A 289 -14.25 28.28 6.17
CA GLY A 289 -15.25 27.92 5.17
C GLY A 289 -14.71 27.29 3.89
N TYR A 290 -13.43 26.88 3.88
CA TYR A 290 -12.82 26.14 2.77
C TYR A 290 -13.06 24.64 2.90
N VAL A 291 -12.95 23.93 1.78
CA VAL A 291 -13.16 22.49 1.69
C VAL A 291 -11.87 21.77 2.06
N SER A 292 -11.90 20.91 3.08
CA SER A 292 -10.71 20.16 3.49
C SER A 292 -11.02 18.69 3.85
N PRO A 293 -11.42 17.85 2.89
CA PRO A 293 -11.75 16.46 3.16
C PRO A 293 -10.50 15.59 3.27
N LEU A 294 -10.66 14.49 3.99
CA LEU A 294 -9.71 13.38 4.02
C LEU A 294 -10.13 12.30 3.03
N TRP A 295 -9.23 11.88 2.15
CA TRP A 295 -9.40 10.77 1.23
C TRP A 295 -8.44 9.65 1.61
N THR A 296 -8.93 8.43 1.79
CA THR A 296 -8.10 7.37 2.36
C THR A 296 -8.40 5.96 1.89
N MET A 297 -7.35 5.13 1.81
CA MET A 297 -7.51 3.69 1.70
C MET A 297 -7.85 3.04 3.04
N ASP A 298 -7.72 3.72 4.18
CA ASP A 298 -7.91 3.17 5.54
C ASP A 298 -7.39 1.73 5.67
N TYR A 299 -6.18 1.44 5.18
CA TYR A 299 -5.66 0.09 5.26
C TYR A 299 -5.00 -0.14 6.63
N LYS A 300 -5.40 -1.22 7.29
CA LYS A 300 -4.72 -1.77 8.45
C LYS A 300 -5.15 -3.22 8.65
N SER A 301 -4.17 -4.12 8.68
CA SER A 301 -4.38 -5.51 9.06
C SER A 301 -3.38 -5.93 10.13
N SER A 302 -3.79 -6.87 10.99
CA SER A 302 -2.85 -7.61 11.82
C SER A 302 -2.29 -8.80 11.05
N PRO A 303 -0.99 -9.10 11.16
CA PRO A 303 -0.42 -10.29 10.54
C PRO A 303 -1.14 -11.56 11.00
N SER A 304 -1.54 -12.40 10.05
CA SER A 304 -2.11 -13.74 10.28
C SER A 304 -2.08 -14.54 8.98
N ALA A 305 -2.40 -15.84 9.03
CA ALA A 305 -2.50 -16.69 7.84
C ALA A 305 -3.66 -16.28 6.91
N ARG A 306 -4.66 -15.56 7.41
CA ARG A 306 -5.81 -15.04 6.66
C ARG A 306 -6.09 -13.61 7.10
N PRO A 307 -5.21 -12.65 6.73
CA PRO A 307 -5.29 -11.30 7.22
C PRO A 307 -6.57 -10.63 6.74
N VAL A 308 -7.17 -9.83 7.62
CA VAL A 308 -8.33 -8.99 7.31
C VAL A 308 -7.92 -7.54 7.47
N ASN A 309 -8.15 -6.76 6.43
CA ASN A 309 -7.92 -5.33 6.41
C ASN A 309 -9.10 -4.59 7.04
N LYS A 310 -9.03 -4.37 8.36
CA LYS A 310 -10.12 -3.78 9.14
C LYS A 310 -10.09 -2.24 9.17
N GLY A 311 -9.01 -1.64 8.70
CA GLY A 311 -8.77 -0.20 8.84
C GLY A 311 -8.60 0.25 10.29
N GLU A 312 -8.65 1.56 10.51
CA GLU A 312 -8.33 2.22 11.77
C GLU A 312 -9.47 3.10 12.31
N LEU A 313 -10.53 3.30 11.53
CA LEU A 313 -11.69 4.11 11.91
C LEU A 313 -12.65 3.40 12.87
N GLY A 314 -12.51 2.08 13.05
CA GLY A 314 -13.25 1.32 14.06
C GLY A 314 -14.77 1.33 13.89
N VAL A 315 -15.48 1.16 15.01
CA VAL A 315 -16.95 1.09 15.07
C VAL A 315 -17.59 2.47 15.07
N THR A 316 -18.89 2.53 14.73
CA THR A 316 -19.72 3.74 14.83
C THR A 316 -20.14 4.02 16.28
N LYS A 317 -20.74 5.19 16.53
CA LYS A 317 -21.31 5.53 17.84
C LYS A 317 -22.51 4.62 18.09
N ALA A 318 -22.51 3.92 19.22
CA ALA A 318 -23.68 3.16 19.64
C ALA A 318 -24.81 4.10 20.08
N GLU A 319 -26.06 3.76 19.78
CA GLU A 319 -27.23 4.52 20.23
C GLU A 319 -27.34 4.56 21.76
N LYS A 320 -26.87 3.50 22.44
CA LYS A 320 -26.84 3.36 23.89
C LYS A 320 -25.52 2.77 24.36
N GLY A 321 -25.07 3.20 25.54
CA GLY A 321 -23.86 2.69 26.20
C GLY A 321 -22.62 3.56 25.99
N LYS A 322 -21.46 3.02 26.38
CA LYS A 322 -20.17 3.73 26.30
C LYS A 322 -19.73 3.91 24.86
N ASP A 323 -19.29 5.12 24.50
CA ASP A 323 -18.71 5.41 23.20
C ASP A 323 -17.41 4.62 22.99
N LYS A 324 -17.42 3.71 22.00
CA LYS A 324 -16.30 2.82 21.63
C LYS A 324 -15.61 3.24 20.33
N ARG A 325 -15.98 4.39 19.75
CA ARG A 325 -15.33 4.90 18.54
C ARG A 325 -13.83 5.12 18.79
N SER A 326 -13.01 4.89 17.77
CA SER A 326 -11.58 5.20 17.85
C SER A 326 -11.37 6.71 17.91
N ALA A 327 -10.24 7.16 18.46
CA ALA A 327 -9.88 8.59 18.45
C ALA A 327 -9.92 9.17 17.03
N LYS A 328 -9.39 8.41 16.05
CA LYS A 328 -9.41 8.75 14.62
C LYS A 328 -10.79 9.07 14.06
N ARG A 329 -11.81 8.32 14.51
CA ARG A 329 -13.19 8.57 14.09
C ARG A 329 -13.76 9.81 14.77
N LYS A 330 -13.45 10.05 16.05
CA LYS A 330 -13.91 11.24 16.79
C LYS A 330 -13.32 12.53 16.21
N ASP A 331 -12.05 12.49 15.83
CA ASP A 331 -11.35 13.58 15.14
C ASP A 331 -12.13 14.06 13.89
N ILE A 332 -12.86 13.16 13.23
CA ILE A 332 -13.71 13.47 12.07
C ILE A 332 -15.14 13.80 12.52
N GLU A 333 -15.81 12.86 13.19
CA GLU A 333 -17.26 12.94 13.45
C GLU A 333 -17.64 13.98 14.48
N ASP A 334 -16.81 14.18 15.51
CA ASP A 334 -17.10 15.10 16.62
C ASP A 334 -16.32 16.41 16.43
N ASP A 335 -15.02 16.33 16.15
CA ASP A 335 -14.16 17.52 16.13
C ASP A 335 -14.16 18.24 14.76
N ALA A 336 -14.64 17.58 13.71
CA ALA A 336 -14.64 18.07 12.34
C ALA A 336 -13.31 18.69 11.92
N PHE A 337 -12.19 18.04 12.28
CA PHE A 337 -10.87 18.47 11.83
C PHE A 337 -10.75 18.44 10.30
N PHE A 338 -11.55 17.59 9.64
CA PHE A 338 -11.72 17.53 8.19
C PHE A 338 -13.19 17.78 7.85
N SER A 339 -13.46 18.37 6.68
CA SER A 339 -14.83 18.66 6.25
C SER A 339 -15.66 17.41 5.94
N ALA A 340 -14.99 16.30 5.59
CA ALA A 340 -15.55 14.96 5.44
C ALA A 340 -14.41 13.95 5.35
N CYS A 341 -14.71 12.65 5.48
CA CYS A 341 -13.76 11.57 5.20
C CYS A 341 -14.33 10.58 4.19
N PHE A 342 -13.55 10.20 3.18
CA PHE A 342 -13.92 9.25 2.13
C PHE A 342 -12.97 8.06 2.17
N SER A 343 -13.47 6.93 2.65
CA SER A 343 -12.72 5.68 2.76
C SER A 343 -13.00 4.77 1.57
N TYR A 344 -11.94 4.21 0.97
CA TYR A 344 -12.01 3.20 -0.08
C TYR A 344 -11.74 1.80 0.48
N ASN A 345 -11.94 1.64 1.79
CA ASN A 345 -12.00 0.36 2.46
C ASN A 345 -13.46 -0.02 2.70
N HIS A 346 -13.95 -1.05 2.02
CA HIS A 346 -15.32 -1.56 2.22
C HIS A 346 -15.55 -2.14 3.63
N ASN A 347 -14.50 -2.38 4.41
CA ASN A 347 -14.61 -2.82 5.81
C ASN A 347 -14.72 -1.65 6.80
N THR A 348 -14.56 -0.40 6.34
CA THR A 348 -14.85 0.79 7.15
C THR A 348 -16.35 0.86 7.42
N ASN A 349 -16.75 1.33 8.60
CA ASN A 349 -18.17 1.64 8.86
C ASN A 349 -18.46 3.11 8.50
N PRO A 350 -19.51 3.43 7.73
CA PRO A 350 -19.85 4.81 7.43
C PRO A 350 -20.45 5.49 8.67
N THR A 351 -20.42 6.81 8.72
CA THR A 351 -21.18 7.55 9.75
C THR A 351 -22.68 7.35 9.49
N PRO A 352 -23.47 6.88 10.48
CA PRO A 352 -24.91 6.68 10.30
C PRO A 352 -25.64 8.00 10.01
N LEU A 353 -26.64 7.98 9.12
CA LEU A 353 -27.40 9.19 8.73
C LEU A 353 -28.14 9.87 9.90
N ASN A 354 -28.52 9.10 10.91
CA ASN A 354 -29.20 9.59 12.11
C ASN A 354 -28.23 9.99 13.25
N GLN A 355 -26.91 9.82 13.05
CA GLN A 355 -25.93 10.22 14.04
C GLN A 355 -25.75 11.74 13.96
N ASN A 356 -25.86 12.43 15.10
CA ASN A 356 -25.47 13.83 15.20
C ASN A 356 -23.93 13.92 15.14
N SER A 357 -23.39 14.23 13.96
CA SER A 357 -21.96 14.39 13.67
C SER A 357 -21.69 15.70 12.94
N ASN A 358 -20.57 16.35 13.26
CA ASN A 358 -20.14 17.59 12.63
C ASN A 358 -19.54 17.36 11.23
N ALA A 359 -18.94 16.18 10.99
CA ALA A 359 -18.55 15.71 9.66
C ALA A 359 -18.82 14.20 9.53
N SER A 360 -18.89 13.72 8.30
CA SER A 360 -19.28 12.33 8.00
C SER A 360 -18.15 11.54 7.37
N ILE A 361 -18.13 10.24 7.68
CA ILE A 361 -17.30 9.23 7.03
C ILE A 361 -18.15 8.49 5.99
N TYR A 362 -17.71 8.53 4.74
CA TYR A 362 -18.32 7.86 3.60
C TYR A 362 -17.47 6.69 3.14
N ILE A 363 -18.11 5.70 2.53
CA ILE A 363 -17.44 4.58 1.85
C ILE A 363 -17.63 4.76 0.36
N CYS A 364 -16.52 4.76 -0.37
CA CYS A 364 -16.48 4.90 -1.81
C CYS A 364 -15.85 3.66 -2.46
N GLY A 365 -16.00 3.55 -3.78
CA GLY A 365 -15.35 2.56 -4.62
C GLY A 365 -14.79 3.21 -5.88
N PHE A 366 -14.10 2.44 -6.72
CA PHE A 366 -13.48 2.93 -7.97
C PHE A 366 -14.35 2.72 -9.22
N ASN A 367 -15.60 2.31 -9.05
CA ASN A 367 -16.47 1.91 -10.15
C ASN A 367 -17.04 3.08 -10.93
N ASN A 368 -17.25 4.22 -10.27
CA ASN A 368 -17.77 5.39 -10.94
C ASN A 368 -17.29 6.71 -10.29
N PRO A 369 -16.42 7.48 -10.96
CA PRO A 369 -15.93 8.76 -10.45
C PRO A 369 -16.90 9.94 -10.60
N ASP A 370 -18.07 9.78 -11.25
CA ASP A 370 -18.95 10.91 -11.61
C ASP A 370 -20.20 11.08 -10.74
N SER A 371 -20.40 10.19 -9.77
CA SER A 371 -21.65 10.15 -8.98
C SER A 371 -21.49 9.54 -7.59
N ASP A 372 -20.28 9.22 -7.16
CA ASP A 372 -20.05 8.71 -5.82
C ASP A 372 -20.08 9.82 -4.75
N ALA A 373 -19.95 9.43 -3.48
CA ALA A 373 -20.04 10.37 -2.36
C ALA A 373 -18.96 11.46 -2.40
N PHE A 374 -17.74 11.14 -2.84
CA PHE A 374 -16.66 12.12 -2.95
C PHE A 374 -16.96 13.15 -4.02
N PHE A 375 -17.32 12.71 -5.23
CA PHE A 375 -17.66 13.61 -6.34
C PHE A 375 -18.81 14.55 -5.96
N ASN A 376 -19.90 14.00 -5.43
CA ASN A 376 -21.08 14.79 -5.04
C ASN A 376 -20.77 15.81 -3.94
N PHE A 377 -19.93 15.42 -2.98
CA PHE A 377 -19.48 16.30 -1.91
C PHE A 377 -18.66 17.48 -2.45
N ILE A 378 -17.68 17.22 -3.33
CA ILE A 378 -16.85 18.27 -3.93
C ILE A 378 -17.70 19.23 -4.77
N CYS A 379 -18.60 18.72 -5.61
CA CYS A 379 -19.50 19.57 -6.40
C CYS A 379 -20.42 20.43 -5.51
N SER A 380 -21.04 19.83 -4.50
CA SER A 380 -21.92 20.56 -3.58
C SER A 380 -21.16 21.64 -2.81
N SER A 381 -19.95 21.32 -2.38
CA SER A 381 -19.10 22.26 -1.64
C SER A 381 -18.64 23.42 -2.52
N TRP A 382 -18.31 23.16 -3.79
CA TRP A 382 -18.01 24.22 -4.76
C TRP A 382 -19.19 25.16 -4.98
N GLU A 383 -20.40 24.62 -5.15
CA GLU A 383 -21.61 25.44 -5.30
C GLU A 383 -21.90 26.28 -4.05
N HIS A 384 -21.63 25.75 -2.86
CA HIS A 384 -21.77 26.50 -1.62
C HIS A 384 -20.73 27.63 -1.54
N PHE A 385 -19.47 27.34 -1.82
CA PHE A 385 -18.36 28.29 -1.77
C PHE A 385 -18.53 29.43 -2.79
N LYS A 386 -19.00 29.15 -4.01
CA LYS A 386 -19.34 30.20 -4.99
C LYS A 386 -20.40 31.17 -4.46
N LYS A 387 -21.38 30.68 -3.70
CA LYS A 387 -22.44 31.52 -3.13
C LYS A 387 -21.94 32.37 -1.96
N SER A 388 -20.93 31.93 -1.22
CA SER A 388 -20.37 32.73 -0.12
C SER A 388 -19.48 33.87 -0.61
N ILE A 389 -18.77 33.71 -1.73
CA ILE A 389 -17.93 34.78 -2.31
C ILE A 389 -18.77 35.89 -2.97
N ARG A 390 -19.94 35.55 -3.51
CA ARG A 390 -20.82 36.52 -4.21
C ARG A 390 -21.72 37.34 -3.27
N LYS A 391 -21.67 37.09 -1.96
CA LYS A 391 -22.35 37.88 -0.94
C LYS A 391 -21.37 38.88 -0.35
#